data_AF-A0A846CFZ1-F1
#
_entry.id   AF-A0A846CFZ1-F1
#
_cell.length_a   1.000
_cell.length_b   1.000
_cell.length_c   1.000
_cell.angle_alpha   90.00
_cell.angle_beta   90.00
_cell.angle_gamma   90.00
#
_symmetry.space_group_name_H-M   'P 1'
#
loop_
_entity.id
_entity.type
_entity.pdbx_description
1 polymer ?
#
loop_
_entity_poly.entity_id
_entity_poly.type
_entity_poly.pdbx_seq_one_letter_code
_entity_poly.pdbx_strand_id
1 'polypeptide(L)'
;MLRRNRVTVQKWLHKYRTGRLNILLEPKKNLGGRPSLIPPNVIEKLEEELQNPESFQSYVGIQLCLTTCFDIELSYKTVHQLVRYKLKSKLSEITFDF
;
A
#
# COMPACT_ATOMS: atom_id res chain seq x y z
N MET A 1 -17.25 -15.91 -32.38
CA MET A 1 -16.60 -16.63 -31.25
C MET A 1 -16.07 -15.63 -30.25
N LEU A 2 -16.51 -15.69 -28.98
CA LEU A 2 -16.02 -14.76 -27.95
C LEU A 2 -14.56 -15.08 -27.62
N ARG A 3 -13.66 -14.11 -27.84
CA ARG A 3 -12.22 -14.15 -27.51
C ARG A 3 -12.00 -14.06 -25.99
N ARG A 4 -12.67 -14.90 -25.21
CA ARG A 4 -12.54 -14.99 -23.74
C ARG A 4 -12.59 -16.45 -23.34
N ASN A 5 -11.71 -16.83 -22.41
CA ASN A 5 -11.61 -18.20 -21.93
C ASN A 5 -12.95 -18.65 -21.33
N ARG A 6 -13.42 -19.84 -21.71
CA ARG A 6 -14.67 -20.47 -21.25
C ARG A 6 -14.79 -20.47 -19.71
N VAL A 7 -13.68 -20.68 -19.01
CA VAL A 7 -13.65 -20.70 -17.54
C VAL A 7 -14.01 -19.33 -16.94
N THR A 8 -13.60 -18.24 -17.58
CA THR A 8 -13.93 -16.88 -17.14
C THR A 8 -15.43 -16.61 -17.27
N VAL A 9 -16.02 -17.04 -18.40
CA VAL A 9 -17.46 -16.89 -18.65
C VAL A 9 -18.27 -17.70 -17.64
N GLN A 10 -17.87 -18.94 -17.35
CA GLN A 10 -18.52 -19.79 -16.35
C GLN A 10 -18.46 -19.18 -14.94
N LYS A 11 -17.31 -18.60 -14.55
CA LYS A 11 -17.17 -17.89 -13.27
C LYS A 11 -18.09 -16.67 -13.18
N TRP A 12 -18.20 -15.88 -14.24
CA TRP A 12 -19.13 -14.74 -14.27
C TRP A 12 -20.58 -15.18 -14.16
N LEU A 13 -20.96 -16.25 -14.87
CA LEU A 13 -22.31 -16.79 -14.82
C LEU A 13 -22.66 -17.30 -13.42
N HIS A 14 -21.73 -17.97 -12.75
CA HIS A 14 -21.92 -18.45 -11.37
C HIS A 14 -22.07 -17.29 -10.38
N LYS A 15 -21.23 -16.25 -10.48
CA LYS A 15 -21.36 -15.03 -9.65
C LYS A 15 -22.70 -14.32 -9.87
N TYR A 16 -23.12 -14.22 -11.12
CA TYR A 16 -24.41 -13.63 -11.45
C TYR A 16 -25.59 -14.41 -10.85
N ARG A 17 -25.53 -15.75 -10.84
CA ARG A 17 -26.59 -16.57 -10.23
C ARG A 17 -26.65 -16.44 -8.71
N THR A 18 -25.52 -16.17 -8.05
CA THR A 18 -25.42 -16.16 -6.59
C THR A 18 -25.74 -14.81 -5.96
N GLY A 19 -25.46 -13.68 -6.62
CA GLY A 19 -25.86 -12.37 -6.11
C GLY A 19 -26.20 -11.33 -7.17
N ARG A 20 -26.74 -11.82 -8.30
CA ARG A 20 -27.33 -11.01 -9.37
C ARG A 20 -26.32 -9.99 -9.90
N LEU A 21 -26.84 -8.87 -10.42
CA LEU A 21 -26.03 -7.85 -11.08
C LEU A 21 -25.07 -7.15 -10.10
N ASN A 22 -25.47 -6.99 -8.83
CA ASN A 22 -24.70 -6.24 -7.84
C ASN A 22 -23.31 -6.85 -7.60
N ILE A 23 -23.22 -8.17 -7.43
CA ILE A 23 -21.93 -8.88 -7.24
C ILE A 23 -21.06 -8.85 -8.50
N LEU A 24 -21.66 -8.73 -9.68
CA LEU A 24 -20.92 -8.64 -10.94
C LEU A 24 -20.28 -7.25 -11.12
N LEU A 25 -20.94 -6.21 -10.59
CA LEU A 25 -20.51 -4.82 -10.63
C LEU A 25 -19.58 -4.42 -9.48
N GLU A 26 -19.49 -5.25 -8.43
CA GLU A 26 -18.55 -5.03 -7.34
C GLU A 26 -17.12 -4.93 -7.88
N PRO A 27 -16.39 -3.83 -7.60
CA PRO A 27 -15.01 -3.72 -8.00
C PRO A 27 -14.26 -4.89 -7.37
N LYS A 28 -13.49 -5.62 -8.18
CA LYS A 28 -12.70 -6.76 -7.71
C LYS A 28 -11.83 -6.28 -6.56
N LYS A 29 -12.24 -6.59 -5.32
CA LYS A 29 -11.42 -6.37 -4.14
C LYS A 29 -10.19 -7.22 -4.37
N ASN A 30 -9.05 -6.58 -4.58
CA ASN A 30 -7.78 -7.27 -4.75
C ASN A 30 -7.44 -7.90 -3.39
N LEU A 31 -8.02 -9.06 -3.11
CA LEU A 31 -7.71 -9.94 -1.99
C LEU A 31 -6.39 -10.70 -2.21
N GLY A 32 -5.54 -10.19 -3.10
CA GLY A 32 -4.27 -10.80 -3.47
C GLY A 32 -3.12 -9.98 -2.90
N GLY A 33 -2.52 -10.48 -1.82
CA GLY A 33 -1.32 -9.91 -1.20
C GLY A 33 -1.31 -10.14 0.31
N ARG A 34 -0.12 -10.34 0.89
CA ARG A 34 0.05 -10.27 2.35
C ARG A 34 -0.45 -8.90 2.82
N PRO A 35 -1.21 -8.82 3.93
CA PRO A 35 -1.54 -7.53 4.51
C PRO A 35 -0.25 -6.74 4.71
N SER A 36 -0.28 -5.46 4.36
CA SER A 36 0.85 -4.56 4.59
C SER A 36 1.25 -4.68 6.06
N LEU A 37 2.54 -4.95 6.32
CA LEU A 37 3.07 -5.02 7.69
C LEU A 37 2.80 -3.72 8.46
N ILE A 38 2.63 -2.62 7.72
CA ILE A 38 2.36 -1.30 8.28
C ILE A 38 0.86 -1.00 8.18
N PRO A 39 0.19 -0.70 9.30
CA PRO A 39 -1.18 -0.25 9.31
C PRO A 39 -1.32 1.12 8.60
N PRO A 40 -2.45 1.37 7.91
CA PRO A 40 -2.66 2.64 7.19
C PRO A 40 -2.59 3.87 8.10
N ASN A 41 -3.02 3.76 9.36
CA ASN A 41 -2.95 4.84 10.36
C ASN A 41 -1.50 5.33 10.60
N VAL A 42 -0.52 4.43 10.55
CA VAL A 42 0.90 4.79 10.70
C VAL A 42 1.39 5.58 9.50
N ILE A 43 0.90 5.23 8.30
CA ILE A 43 1.26 5.92 7.06
C ILE A 43 0.70 7.35 7.06
N GLU A 44 -0.56 7.52 7.47
CA GLU A 44 -1.20 8.85 7.57
C GLU A 44 -0.47 9.76 8.55
N LYS A 45 -0.15 9.28 9.75
CA LYS A 45 0.66 10.06 10.69
C LYS A 45 2.05 10.37 10.16
N LEU A 46 2.70 9.41 9.47
CA LEU A 46 3.99 9.67 8.85
C LEU A 46 3.89 10.76 7.77
N GLU A 47 2.80 10.76 6.99
CA GLU A 47 2.52 11.77 5.97
C GLU A 47 2.26 13.16 6.56
N GLU A 48 1.69 13.26 7.76
CA GLU A 48 1.53 14.51 8.52
C GLU A 48 2.87 15.04 9.01
N GLU A 49 3.68 14.20 9.65
CA GLU A 49 5.01 14.58 10.13
C GLU A 49 5.92 15.04 8.97
N LEU A 50 5.79 14.40 7.80
CA LEU A 50 6.53 14.73 6.58
C LEU A 50 6.07 16.02 5.88
N GLN A 51 4.99 16.66 6.33
CA GLN A 51 4.59 17.98 5.81
C GLN A 51 5.54 19.08 6.26
N ASN A 52 6.24 18.90 7.38
CA ASN A 52 7.20 19.90 7.80
C ASN A 52 8.52 19.69 7.02
N PRO A 53 9.07 20.74 6.40
CA PRO A 53 10.20 20.62 5.47
C PRO A 53 11.50 20.15 6.13
N GLU A 54 11.60 20.18 7.46
CA GLU A 54 12.79 19.75 8.22
C GLU A 54 12.70 18.32 8.78
N SER A 55 11.53 17.66 8.72
CA SER A 55 11.27 16.54 9.64
C SER A 55 12.17 15.33 9.45
N PHE A 56 12.64 15.03 8.23
CA PHE A 56 13.44 13.82 8.00
C PHE A 56 14.48 14.02 6.89
N GLN A 57 15.72 14.29 7.29
CA GLN A 57 16.87 14.35 6.37
C GLN A 57 17.39 12.96 5.95
N SER A 58 16.99 11.87 6.63
CA SER A 58 17.49 10.52 6.35
C SER A 58 16.46 9.42 6.63
N TYR A 59 16.55 8.33 5.87
CA TYR A 59 15.78 7.09 6.09
C TYR A 59 15.99 6.50 7.48
N VAL A 60 17.17 6.69 8.08
CA VAL A 60 17.46 6.24 9.45
C VAL A 60 16.62 7.03 10.47
N GLY A 61 16.39 8.31 10.23
CA GLY A 61 15.50 9.13 11.07
C GLY A 61 14.05 8.65 11.01
N ILE A 62 13.59 8.25 9.82
CA ILE A 62 12.26 7.65 9.64
C ILE A 62 12.17 6.32 10.37
N GLN A 63 13.20 5.47 10.29
CA GLN A 63 13.25 4.20 11.01
C GLN A 63 13.19 4.40 12.53
N LEU A 64 13.97 5.35 13.06
CA LEU A 64 13.97 5.67 14.49
C LEU A 64 12.62 6.23 14.96
N CYS A 65 11.96 7.06 14.15
CA CYS A 65 10.62 7.59 14.44
C CYS A 65 9.57 6.47 14.44
N LEU A 66 9.65 5.52 13.51
CA LEU A 66 8.77 4.35 13.51
C LEU A 66 8.95 3.48 14.75
N THR A 67 10.18 3.26 15.19
CA THR A 67 10.45 2.53 16.43
C THR A 67 10.00 3.32 17.67
N THR A 68 10.29 4.62 17.73
CA THR A 68 10.01 5.44 18.94
C THR A 68 8.53 5.79 19.08
N CYS A 69 7.86 6.17 18.00
CA CYS A 69 6.49 6.66 18.02
C CYS A 69 5.45 5.53 17.92
N PHE A 70 5.82 4.41 17.29
CA PHE A 70 4.88 3.32 17.00
C PHE A 70 5.31 1.95 17.54
N ASP A 71 6.53 1.84 18.11
CA ASP A 71 7.11 0.56 18.57
C ASP A 71 7.18 -0.50 17.45
N ILE A 72 7.38 -0.04 16.20
CA ILE A 72 7.46 -0.91 15.03
C ILE A 72 8.90 -0.94 14.54
N GLU A 73 9.62 -2.01 14.86
CA GLU A 73 10.91 -2.29 14.23
C GLU A 73 10.72 -2.76 12.79
N LEU A 74 11.11 -1.91 11.84
CA LEU A 74 11.16 -2.25 10.42
C LEU A 74 12.60 -2.31 9.93
N SER A 75 12.87 -3.22 9.00
CA SER A 75 14.15 -3.22 8.30
C SER A 75 14.25 -2.01 7.36
N TYR A 76 15.49 -1.56 7.11
CA TYR A 76 15.80 -0.49 6.15
C TYR A 76 15.11 -0.70 4.80
N LYS A 77 15.10 -1.94 4.29
CA LYS A 77 14.47 -2.30 3.02
C LYS A 77 12.95 -2.06 3.05
N THR A 78 12.30 -2.38 4.16
CA THR A 78 10.87 -2.14 4.34
C THR A 78 10.59 -0.64 4.41
N VAL A 79 11.39 0.13 5.15
CA VAL A 79 11.29 1.60 5.22
C VAL A 79 11.45 2.21 3.83
N HIS A 80 12.48 1.80 3.08
CA HIS A 80 12.71 2.29 1.72
C HIS A 80 11.53 1.99 0.79
N GLN A 81 10.96 0.77 0.87
CA GLN A 81 9.79 0.40 0.07
C GLN A 81 8.56 1.21 0.47
N LEU A 82 8.36 1.45 1.77
CA LEU A 82 7.27 2.26 2.30
C LEU A 82 7.36 3.69 1.75
N VAL A 83 8.53 4.31 1.89
CA VAL A 83 8.81 5.66 1.40
C VAL A 83 8.59 5.76 -0.12
N ARG A 84 9.20 4.84 -0.88
CA ARG A 84 9.18 4.87 -2.35
C ARG A 84 7.80 4.63 -2.97
N TYR A 85 6.96 3.80 -2.35
CA TYR A 85 5.68 3.41 -2.95
C TYR A 85 4.46 4.04 -2.28
N LYS A 86 4.54 4.44 -1.00
CA LYS A 86 3.44 5.06 -0.27
C LYS A 86 3.62 6.58 -0.15
N LEU A 87 4.84 7.03 0.19
CA LEU A 87 5.14 8.44 0.47
C LEU A 87 5.75 9.21 -0.73
N LYS A 88 5.72 8.60 -1.91
CA LYS A 88 6.39 9.10 -3.14
C LYS A 88 5.96 10.51 -3.57
N SER A 89 4.83 11.02 -3.09
CA SER A 89 4.26 12.30 -3.53
C SER A 89 4.86 13.54 -2.85
N LYS A 90 5.59 13.39 -1.73
CA LYS A 90 6.02 14.53 -0.89
C LYS A 90 7.52 14.67 -0.65
N LEU A 91 8.33 13.74 -1.15
CA LEU A 91 9.77 13.68 -0.86
C LEU A 91 10.59 14.04 -2.09
N SER A 92 10.91 15.32 -2.24
CA SER A 92 11.76 15.82 -3.33
C SER A 92 13.26 15.82 -3.00
N GLU A 93 13.67 15.69 -1.72
CA GLU A 93 15.03 16.05 -1.29
C GLU A 93 15.81 15.02 -0.43
N ILE A 94 15.29 13.81 -0.20
CA ILE A 94 16.10 12.81 0.54
C ILE A 94 17.19 12.26 -0.38
N THR A 95 18.45 12.43 0.03
CA THR A 95 19.63 11.85 -0.62
C THR A 95 19.49 10.33 -0.67
N PHE A 96 19.55 9.76 -1.87
CA PHE A 96 19.56 8.31 -2.08
C PHE A 96 20.96 7.77 -1.76
N ASP A 97 21.26 7.58 -0.47
CA ASP A 97 22.42 6.78 -0.07
C ASP A 97 22.14 5.31 -0.36
N PHE A 98 22.96 4.73 -1.26
CA PHE A 98 22.92 3.34 -1.73
C PHE A 98 23.91 2.46 -0.97
#